data_AF-A0A087UPZ8-F1
#
_entry.id   AF-A0A087UPZ8-F1
#
_cell.length_a   1.000
_cell.length_b   1.000
_cell.length_c   1.000
_cell.angle_alpha   90.00
_cell.angle_beta   90.00
_cell.angle_gamma   90.00
#
_symmetry.space_group_name_H-M   'P 1'
#
loop_
_entity.id
_entity.type
_entity.pdbx_description
1 polymer ?
#
loop_
_entity_poly.entity_id
_entity_poly.type
_entity_poly.pdbx_seq_one_letter_code
_entity_poly.pdbx_strand_id
1 'polypeptide(L)'
;MAVCLTFFPPSIKFQPYLEGYIKKHQSSSLDPPDLKISQYALVCGKRLEQISHKGAARSLRKPTVEEIEQSRVQIFRPSMFGNSLEEVMALQRKRYPNYCLPWIQTTLSEAVLQLNG
;
A
#
# COMPACT_ATOMS: atom_id res chain seq x y z
N MET A 1 -3.04 -4.59 -12.56
CA MET A 1 -3.72 -3.42 -11.98
C MET A 1 -3.08 -2.96 -10.68
N ALA A 2 -3.11 -3.75 -9.59
CA ALA A 2 -2.60 -3.34 -8.29
C ALA A 2 -1.17 -2.78 -8.32
N VAL A 3 -0.26 -3.46 -9.04
CA VAL A 3 1.12 -3.00 -9.24
C VAL A 3 1.19 -1.68 -10.01
N CYS A 4 0.42 -1.55 -11.10
CA CYS A 4 0.41 -0.35 -11.94
C CYS A 4 -0.03 0.89 -11.16
N LEU A 5 -1.05 0.76 -10.30
CA LEU A 5 -1.56 1.86 -9.47
C LEU A 5 -0.57 2.33 -8.40
N THR A 6 0.53 1.61 -8.16
CA THR A 6 1.64 2.13 -7.34
C THR A 6 2.44 3.22 -8.04
N PHE A 7 2.46 3.22 -9.37
CA PHE A 7 3.39 4.03 -10.17
C PHE A 7 2.70 5.00 -11.11
N PHE A 8 1.53 4.64 -11.63
CA PHE A 8 0.87 5.36 -12.70
C PHE A 8 -0.55 5.76 -12.29
N PRO A 9 -0.87 7.06 -12.23
CA PRO A 9 -2.24 7.50 -12.01
C PRO A 9 -3.09 7.15 -13.25
N PRO A 10 -4.38 6.80 -13.07
CA PRO A 10 -5.30 6.73 -14.21
C PRO A 10 -5.50 8.13 -14.81
N SER A 11 -6.02 8.19 -16.04
CA SER A 11 -6.47 9.46 -16.60
C SER A 11 -7.70 9.98 -15.86
N ILE A 12 -7.85 11.31 -15.79
CA ILE A 12 -8.98 11.97 -15.11
C ILE A 12 -10.34 11.46 -15.65
N LYS A 13 -10.43 11.20 -16.97
CA LYS A 13 -11.65 10.67 -17.60
C LYS A 13 -11.95 9.22 -17.21
N PHE A 14 -10.91 8.41 -16.96
CA PHE A 14 -11.06 6.98 -16.64
C PHE A 14 -11.24 6.72 -15.14
N GLN A 15 -10.74 7.61 -14.28
CA GLN A 15 -10.72 7.43 -12.83
C GLN A 15 -12.09 7.06 -12.21
N PRO A 16 -13.22 7.75 -12.51
CA PRO A 16 -14.51 7.43 -11.90
C PRO A 16 -15.00 6.02 -12.23
N TYR A 17 -14.76 5.57 -13.46
CA TYR A 17 -15.09 4.20 -13.88
C TYR A 17 -14.23 3.18 -13.12
N LEU A 18 -12.93 3.44 -12.99
CA LEU A 18 -12.02 2.54 -12.29
C LEU A 18 -12.37 2.41 -10.80
N GLU A 19 -12.73 3.52 -10.14
CA GLU A 19 -13.20 3.52 -8.74
C GLU A 19 -14.45 2.66 -8.57
N GLY A 20 -15.45 2.84 -9.45
CA GLY A 20 -16.67 2.03 -9.44
C GLY A 20 -16.39 0.54 -9.67
N TYR A 21 -15.51 0.23 -10.63
CA TYR A 21 -15.08 -1.15 -10.90
C TYR A 21 -14.40 -1.79 -9.70
N ILE A 22 -13.45 -1.09 -9.06
CA ILE A 22 -12.75 -1.59 -7.88
C ILE A 22 -13.73 -1.83 -6.73
N LYS A 23 -14.61 -0.86 -6.43
CA LYS A 23 -15.57 -0.94 -5.33
C LYS A 23 -16.50 -2.15 -5.47
N LYS A 24 -16.96 -2.46 -6.69
CA LYS A 24 -17.80 -3.63 -6.97
C LYS A 24 -17.12 -4.96 -6.61
N HIS A 25 -15.80 -5.03 -6.73
CA HIS A 25 -15.02 -6.26 -6.55
C HIS A 25 -14.37 -6.37 -5.17
N GLN A 26 -14.61 -5.43 -4.24
CA GLN A 26 -14.08 -5.50 -2.88
C GLN A 26 -14.80 -6.54 -2.00
N SER A 27 -15.98 -7.03 -2.41
CA SER A 27 -16.70 -8.06 -1.67
C SER A 27 -16.09 -9.44 -1.91
N SER A 28 -15.70 -10.13 -0.83
CA SER A 28 -15.20 -11.52 -0.90
C SER A 28 -16.27 -12.53 -1.36
N SER A 29 -17.54 -12.14 -1.44
CA SER A 29 -18.61 -13.00 -1.97
C SER A 29 -18.46 -13.33 -3.46
N LEU A 30 -17.62 -12.59 -4.18
CA LEU A 30 -17.34 -12.76 -5.60
C LEU A 30 -15.99 -13.47 -5.85
N ASP A 31 -15.31 -13.92 -4.79
CA ASP A 31 -14.01 -14.56 -4.92
C ASP A 31 -14.17 -16.02 -5.38
N PRO A 32 -13.54 -16.41 -6.51
CA PRO A 32 -13.39 -17.82 -6.83
C PRO A 32 -12.47 -18.54 -5.82
N PRO A 33 -12.56 -19.88 -5.70
CA PRO A 33 -11.84 -20.65 -4.67
C PRO A 33 -10.32 -20.44 -4.65
N ASP A 34 -9.71 -20.30 -5.84
CA ASP A 34 -8.26 -20.22 -6.00
C ASP A 34 -7.71 -18.78 -6.05
N LEU A 35 -8.59 -17.76 -6.05
CA LEU A 35 -8.18 -16.38 -6.25
C LEU A 35 -9.05 -15.40 -5.47
N LYS A 36 -8.41 -14.69 -4.51
CA LYS A 36 -9.03 -13.64 -3.72
C LYS A 36 -9.03 -12.30 -4.47
N ILE A 37 -9.94 -12.14 -5.41
CA ILE A 37 -10.12 -10.89 -6.18
C ILE A 37 -10.36 -9.71 -5.24
N SER A 38 -11.13 -9.91 -4.17
CA SER A 38 -11.43 -8.92 -3.14
C SER A 38 -10.18 -8.31 -2.51
N GLN A 39 -9.15 -9.11 -2.28
CA GLN A 39 -7.88 -8.63 -1.74
C GLN A 39 -7.16 -7.72 -2.74
N TYR A 40 -7.11 -8.10 -4.02
CA TYR A 40 -6.54 -7.24 -5.06
C TYR A 40 -7.34 -5.95 -5.21
N ALA A 41 -8.67 -6.01 -5.17
CA ALA A 41 -9.54 -4.84 -5.25
C ALA A 41 -9.33 -3.88 -4.07
N LEU A 42 -9.20 -4.41 -2.84
CA LEU A 42 -8.90 -3.60 -1.66
C LEU A 42 -7.57 -2.84 -1.81
N VAL A 43 -6.52 -3.53 -2.24
CA VAL A 43 -5.20 -2.93 -2.46
C VAL A 43 -5.25 -1.90 -3.61
N CYS A 44 -5.96 -2.19 -4.70
CA CYS A 44 -6.17 -1.24 -5.79
C CYS A 44 -6.86 0.03 -5.32
N GLY A 45 -7.92 -0.08 -4.51
CA GLY A 45 -8.66 1.08 -3.99
C GLY A 45 -7.77 1.98 -3.14
N LYS A 46 -7.03 1.38 -2.20
CA LYS A 46 -6.06 2.10 -1.36
C LYS A 46 -4.99 2.82 -2.20
N ARG A 47 -4.41 2.14 -3.19
CA ARG A 47 -3.37 2.72 -4.04
C ARG A 47 -3.91 3.84 -4.93
N LEU A 48 -5.15 3.70 -5.41
CA LEU A 48 -5.81 4.71 -6.22
C LEU A 48 -6.06 6.00 -5.43
N GLU A 49 -6.53 5.89 -4.19
CA GLU A 49 -6.67 7.03 -3.28
C GLU A 49 -5.30 7.70 -3.03
N GLN A 50 -4.28 6.91 -2.68
CA GLN A 50 -2.94 7.42 -2.40
C GLN A 50 -2.29 8.13 -3.59
N ILE A 51 -2.41 7.59 -4.81
CA ILE A 51 -1.81 8.21 -6.00
C ILE A 51 -2.58 9.46 -6.44
N SER A 52 -3.88 9.53 -6.16
CA SER A 52 -4.68 10.74 -6.35
C SER A 52 -4.22 11.87 -5.42
N HIS A 53 -3.88 11.56 -4.16
CA HIS A 53 -3.39 12.57 -3.21
C HIS A 53 -1.92 12.98 -3.40
N LYS A 54 -1.05 12.04 -3.80
CA LYS A 54 0.41 12.30 -3.94
C LYS A 54 0.81 12.91 -5.29
N GLY A 55 -0.10 12.95 -6.26
CA GLY A 55 0.12 13.53 -7.58
C GLY A 55 1.11 12.74 -8.48
N ALA A 56 1.24 13.19 -9.72
CA ALA A 56 2.05 12.54 -10.77
C ALA A 56 3.58 12.59 -10.55
N ALA A 57 4.07 13.15 -9.45
CA ALA A 57 5.50 13.34 -9.21
C ALA A 57 6.29 12.00 -9.20
N ARG A 58 5.68 10.91 -8.75
CA ARG A 58 6.28 9.56 -8.82
C ARG A 58 6.22 8.92 -10.20
N SER A 59 5.27 9.32 -11.06
CA SER A 59 5.06 8.69 -12.37
C SER A 59 6.02 9.15 -13.46
N LEU A 60 6.84 10.17 -13.18
CA LEU A 60 7.84 10.70 -14.12
C LEU A 60 9.11 9.83 -14.18
N ARG A 61 9.33 8.96 -13.18
CA ARG A 61 10.47 8.04 -13.14
C ARG A 61 10.04 6.62 -13.51
N LYS A 62 10.84 5.94 -14.32
CA LYS A 62 10.67 4.52 -14.63
C LYS A 62 10.87 3.68 -13.35
N PRO A 63 9.91 2.84 -12.95
CA PRO A 63 10.06 1.95 -11.79
C PRO A 63 11.22 0.97 -12.00
N THR A 64 11.99 0.71 -10.95
CA THR A 64 13.01 -0.35 -10.97
C THR A 64 12.37 -1.74 -10.80
N VAL A 65 13.13 -2.79 -11.11
CA VAL A 65 12.65 -4.18 -10.95
C VAL A 65 12.34 -4.46 -9.49
N GLU A 66 13.15 -3.94 -8.58
CA GLU A 66 12.99 -4.08 -7.12
C GLU A 66 11.71 -3.39 -6.64
N GLU A 67 11.40 -2.19 -7.15
CA GLU A 67 10.16 -1.47 -6.80
C GLU A 67 8.93 -2.23 -7.29
N ILE A 68 8.98 -2.80 -8.49
CA ILE A 68 7.91 -3.63 -9.05
C ILE A 68 7.69 -4.87 -8.18
N GLU A 69 8.77 -5.55 -7.78
CA GLU A 69 8.69 -6.74 -6.94
C GLU A 69 8.16 -6.42 -5.55
N GLN A 70 8.64 -5.35 -4.92
CA GLN A 70 8.11 -4.86 -3.65
C GLN A 70 6.61 -4.55 -3.76
N SER A 71 6.18 -3.90 -4.84
CA SER A 71 4.76 -3.61 -5.07
C SER A 71 3.92 -4.88 -5.20
N ARG A 72 4.45 -5.95 -5.82
CA ARG A 72 3.78 -7.27 -5.90
C ARG A 72 3.66 -7.92 -4.52
N VAL A 73 4.76 -7.98 -3.76
CA VAL A 73 4.79 -8.59 -2.43
C VAL A 73 3.82 -7.89 -1.47
N GLN A 74 3.76 -6.55 -1.54
CA GLN A 74 2.89 -5.74 -0.67
C GLN A 74 1.39 -5.92 -0.88
N ILE A 75 0.96 -6.60 -1.96
CA ILE A 75 -0.45 -6.98 -2.13
C ILE A 75 -0.88 -7.96 -1.03
N PHE A 76 0.05 -8.82 -0.59
CA PHE A 76 -0.21 -9.87 0.39
C PHE A 76 0.48 -9.64 1.73
N ARG A 77 1.52 -8.80 1.75
CA ARG A 77 2.31 -8.53 2.95
C ARG A 77 2.33 -7.03 3.25
N PRO A 78 1.47 -6.56 4.16
CA PRO A 78 1.48 -5.17 4.59
C PRO A 78 2.88 -4.76 5.08
N SER A 79 3.35 -3.60 4.64
CA SER A 79 4.67 -3.05 4.97
C SER A 79 4.56 -1.96 6.03
N MET A 80 5.54 -1.84 6.92
CA MET A 80 5.65 -0.66 7.80
C MET A 80 6.20 0.58 7.07
N PHE A 81 6.83 0.39 5.92
CA PHE A 81 7.41 1.45 5.10
C PHE A 81 6.51 1.81 3.92
N GLY A 82 6.50 3.09 3.56
CA GLY A 82 5.79 3.61 2.39
C GLY A 82 4.28 3.87 2.57
N ASN A 83 3.75 3.60 3.77
CA ASN A 83 2.36 3.83 4.17
C ASN A 83 2.21 5.15 4.93
N SER A 84 0.96 5.60 5.14
CA SER A 84 0.71 6.76 6.01
C SER A 84 1.00 6.41 7.47
N LEU A 85 1.29 7.42 8.30
CA LEU A 85 1.48 7.21 9.74
C LEU A 85 0.27 6.49 10.35
N GLU A 86 -0.95 6.90 10.00
CA GLU A 86 -2.17 6.30 10.53
C GLU A 86 -2.30 4.81 10.19
N GLU A 87 -1.99 4.43 8.95
CA GLU A 87 -1.99 3.02 8.52
C GLU A 87 -0.93 2.20 9.27
N VAL A 88 0.27 2.75 9.44
CA VAL A 88 1.36 2.11 10.19
C VAL A 88 0.95 1.89 11.65
N MET A 89 0.37 2.91 12.28
CA MET A 89 -0.13 2.82 13.66
C MET A 89 -1.30 1.83 13.79
N ALA A 90 -2.18 1.77 12.80
CA ALA A 90 -3.27 0.79 12.78
C ALA A 90 -2.76 -0.65 12.64
N LEU A 91 -1.79 -0.87 11.74
CA LEU A 91 -1.20 -2.18 11.48
C LEU A 91 -0.47 -2.72 12.71
N GLN A 92 0.29 -1.87 13.42
CA GLN A 92 1.05 -2.32 14.58
C GLN A 92 0.20 -2.57 15.82
N ARG A 93 -0.98 -1.96 15.93
CA ARG A 93 -1.80 -1.95 17.16
C ARG A 93 -2.09 -3.35 17.71
N LYS A 94 -2.24 -4.35 16.84
CA LYS A 94 -2.44 -5.75 17.24
C LYS A 94 -1.28 -6.32 18.07
N ARG A 95 -0.05 -5.88 17.78
CA ARG A 95 1.19 -6.36 18.41
C ARG A 95 1.69 -5.39 19.48
N TYR A 96 1.55 -4.09 19.25
CA TYR A 96 2.05 -3.00 20.09
C TYR A 96 0.92 -1.99 20.37
N PRO A 97 -0.10 -2.36 21.17
CA PRO A 97 -1.29 -1.54 21.38
C PRO A 97 -0.99 -0.21 22.12
N ASN A 98 0.05 -0.20 22.95
CA ASN A 98 0.38 0.95 23.82
C ASN A 98 1.44 1.87 23.21
N TYR A 99 1.91 1.59 21.99
CA TYR A 99 2.96 2.39 21.38
C TYR A 99 2.36 3.67 20.78
N CYS A 100 2.93 4.82 21.17
CA CYS A 100 2.58 6.13 20.61
C CYS A 100 3.38 6.48 19.35
N LEU A 101 4.44 5.72 19.07
CA LEU A 101 5.31 5.87 17.90
C LEU A 101 5.32 4.58 17.08
N PRO A 102 5.63 4.64 15.76
CA PRO A 102 5.86 3.44 14.97
C PRO A 102 6.97 2.57 15.58
N TRP A 103 6.69 1.30 15.86
CA TRP A 103 7.68 0.38 16.46
C TRP A 103 8.95 0.27 15.62
N ILE A 104 8.80 0.35 14.29
CA ILE A 104 9.93 0.31 13.37
C ILE A 104 10.86 1.50 13.56
N GLN A 105 10.33 2.67 13.92
CA GLN A 105 11.15 3.86 14.19
C GLN A 105 11.95 3.66 15.48
N THR A 106 11.31 3.25 16.58
CA THR A 106 12.00 3.03 17.85
C THR A 106 13.08 1.96 17.72
N THR A 107 12.77 0.83 17.08
CA THR A 107 13.72 -0.26 16.88
C THR A 107 14.91 0.15 16.01
N LEU A 108 14.67 0.90 14.93
CA LEU A 108 15.78 1.39 14.10
C LEU A 108 16.64 2.40 14.85
N SER A 109 16.04 3.30 15.64
CA SER A 109 16.78 4.23 16.49
C SER A 109 17.64 3.51 17.54
N GLU A 110 17.11 2.47 18.17
CA GLU A 110 17.88 1.64 19.11
C GLU A 110 19.03 0.90 18.44
N ALA A 111 18.81 0.34 17.24
CA ALA A 111 19.86 -0.36 16.50
C ALA A 111 21.01 0.58 16.10
N VAL A 112 20.68 1.79 15.66
CA VAL A 112 21.62 2.88 15.34
C VAL A 112 22.44 3.26 16.58
N LEU A 113 21.78 3.47 17.72
CA LEU A 113 22.46 3.73 19.01
C LEU A 113 23.41 2.61 19.42
N GLN A 114 23.02 1.34 19.24
CA GLN A 114 23.86 0.17 19.54
C GLN A 114 25.11 0.09 18.65
N LEU A 115 25.06 0.67 17.46
CA LEU A 115 26.18 0.74 16.52
C LEU A 115 27.09 1.96 16.74
N ASN A 116 26.89 2.70 17.84
CA ASN A 116 27.59 3.95 18.17
C ASN A 116 27.43 5.04 17.09
N GLY A 117 26.31 5.05 16.35
CA GLY A 117 26.04 6.02 15.29
C GLY A 117 24.66 5.89 14.70
#